data_AF-A0A7L0PQP6-F1
#
_entry.id   AF-A0A7L0PQP6-F1
#
_cell.length_a   1.000
_cell.length_b   1.000
_cell.length_c   1.000
_cell.angle_alpha   90.00
_cell.angle_beta   90.00
_cell.angle_gamma   90.00
#
_symmetry.space_group_name_H-M   'P 1'
#
loop_
_entity.id
_entity.type
_entity.pdbx_description
1 polymer ?
#
loop_
_entity_poly.entity_id
_entity_poly.type
_entity_poly.pdbx_seq_one_letter_code
_entity_poly.pdbx_strand_id
1 'polypeptide(L)'
;LHMGKTMKEDLTVVVKYIKQLYPPEFNVFSTYAEFYHNYFASQVKKNAESYLEDKDIYLLLSWVHNIYPKDMRKDRVLAEELEKVKLGSLLPSSLSKELENKYLDSEEATVKNSLSKCLDKEIQRWKEDKEPEKLNGHFQSELLAIFVIQSVYSGQKRAKDISTAVGEELSHRLSQQLPAFLKSYKDAFEDFKEKSKKHRNYKPILIANINNCWNFRDYAEKNMSEKDDNKASILSTLSDIENSGFDVLLQQLFAQLKPIYKKFTENKWDSSNEIMNEIIKTTSTHISDFRTLKDPFYHAIVEKIHARLVKEYIVRLLKRKVSLKTPAQQQNLAQQISKNAADLEAFCTTNGSQATWLNSALPKLAEIIRLQDLGAIKIEVATLATTYPDIRKRHLEAFLYIKANLSRGELKSILGYLADSTASTSPGAPLFSNINVS
;
A
#
# COMPACT_ATOMS: atom_id res chain seq x y z
N LEU A 1 4.15 5.10 -44.67
CA LEU A 1 3.22 3.97 -44.93
C LEU A 1 3.30 3.49 -46.39
N HIS A 2 2.94 4.29 -47.40
CA HIS A 2 2.97 3.86 -48.81
C HIS A 2 4.37 3.44 -49.29
N MET A 3 5.39 4.27 -49.07
CA MET A 3 6.77 4.00 -49.54
C MET A 3 7.36 2.67 -49.05
N GLY A 4 7.16 2.33 -47.77
CA GLY A 4 7.67 1.07 -47.21
C GLY A 4 6.98 -0.15 -47.82
N LYS A 5 5.66 -0.06 -48.08
CA LYS A 5 4.90 -1.14 -48.72
C LYS A 5 5.37 -1.36 -50.16
N THR A 6 5.50 -0.29 -50.93
CA THR A 6 5.97 -0.34 -52.32
C THR A 6 7.38 -0.93 -52.40
N MET A 7 8.31 -0.45 -51.57
CA MET A 7 9.67 -1.00 -51.51
C MET A 7 9.68 -2.51 -51.23
N LYS A 8 8.85 -2.98 -50.30
CA LYS A 8 8.74 -4.41 -49.99
C LYS A 8 8.23 -5.23 -51.18
N GLU A 9 7.14 -4.77 -51.79
CA GLU A 9 6.52 -5.45 -52.94
C GLU A 9 7.52 -5.53 -54.10
N ASP A 10 8.17 -4.42 -54.43
CA ASP A 10 9.13 -4.34 -55.52
C ASP A 10 10.36 -5.21 -55.25
N LEU A 11 10.97 -5.13 -54.06
CA LEU A 11 12.12 -5.97 -53.71
C LEU A 11 11.76 -7.46 -53.64
N THR A 12 10.53 -7.80 -53.29
CA THR A 12 10.03 -9.18 -53.34
C THR A 12 9.97 -9.68 -54.79
N VAL A 13 9.57 -8.84 -55.75
CA VAL A 13 9.60 -9.17 -57.18
C VAL A 13 11.05 -9.31 -57.66
N VAL A 14 11.93 -8.39 -57.23
CA VAL A 14 13.35 -8.42 -57.61
C VAL A 14 14.00 -9.73 -57.18
N VAL A 15 13.80 -10.15 -55.93
CA VAL A 15 14.41 -11.38 -55.42
C VAL A 15 13.83 -12.65 -56.06
N LYS A 16 12.52 -12.68 -56.32
CA LYS A 16 11.84 -13.89 -56.85
C LYS A 16 12.03 -14.09 -58.35
N TYR A 17 12.06 -13.01 -59.13
CA TYR A 17 11.95 -13.10 -60.58
C TYR A 17 13.08 -12.42 -61.34
N ILE A 18 13.59 -11.29 -60.85
CA ILE A 18 14.53 -10.44 -61.62
C ILE A 18 15.97 -10.86 -61.38
N LYS A 19 16.33 -11.22 -60.14
CA LYS A 19 17.71 -11.57 -59.76
C LYS A 19 18.31 -12.68 -60.64
N GLN A 20 17.51 -13.67 -61.03
CA GLN A 20 17.94 -14.81 -61.86
C GLN A 20 18.13 -14.48 -63.35
N LEU A 21 17.66 -13.31 -63.81
CA LEU A 21 17.76 -12.89 -65.21
C LEU A 21 19.08 -12.19 -65.54
N TYR A 22 19.88 -11.87 -64.52
CA TYR A 22 21.11 -11.11 -64.66
C TYR A 22 22.31 -11.88 -64.10
N PRO A 23 23.52 -11.70 -64.68
CA PRO A 23 24.74 -12.27 -64.12
C PRO A 23 25.02 -11.77 -62.68
N PRO A 24 25.65 -12.57 -61.81
CA PRO A 24 25.90 -12.21 -60.41
C PRO A 24 26.69 -10.92 -60.20
N GLU A 25 27.57 -10.57 -61.14
CA GLU A 25 28.43 -9.37 -61.11
C GLU A 25 27.64 -8.05 -61.07
N PHE A 26 26.39 -8.03 -61.55
CA PHE A 26 25.54 -6.85 -61.51
C PHE A 26 24.93 -6.55 -60.13
N ASN A 27 25.01 -7.50 -59.18
CA ASN A 27 24.47 -7.36 -57.82
C ASN A 27 23.06 -6.74 -57.78
N VAL A 28 22.19 -7.16 -58.70
CA VAL A 28 20.91 -6.47 -59.00
C VAL A 28 20.07 -6.22 -57.76
N PHE A 29 19.94 -7.21 -56.88
CA PHE A 29 19.18 -7.04 -55.64
C PHE A 29 19.73 -5.93 -54.76
N SER A 30 21.05 -5.90 -54.53
CA SER A 30 21.72 -4.86 -53.73
C SER A 30 21.51 -3.48 -54.33
N THR A 31 21.68 -3.35 -55.65
CA THR A 31 21.48 -2.08 -56.38
C THR A 31 20.06 -1.55 -56.18
N TYR A 32 19.04 -2.38 -56.39
CA TYR A 32 17.65 -1.98 -56.16
C TYR A 32 17.41 -1.62 -54.69
N ALA A 33 17.86 -2.46 -53.76
CA ALA A 33 17.68 -2.25 -52.33
C ALA A 33 18.30 -0.93 -51.85
N GLU A 34 19.51 -0.61 -52.31
CA GLU A 34 20.20 0.65 -52.00
C GLU A 34 19.49 1.87 -52.58
N PHE A 35 19.01 1.81 -53.83
CA PHE A 35 18.27 2.93 -54.42
C PHE A 35 16.98 3.24 -53.67
N TYR A 36 16.16 2.22 -53.38
CA TYR A 36 14.94 2.40 -52.59
C TYR A 36 15.26 2.92 -51.18
N HIS A 37 16.28 2.34 -50.53
CA HIS A 37 16.68 2.73 -49.19
C HIS A 37 17.15 4.18 -49.13
N ASN A 38 18.03 4.60 -50.04
CA ASN A 38 18.57 5.96 -50.09
C ASN A 38 17.47 7.00 -50.37
N TYR A 39 16.55 6.70 -51.29
CA TYR A 39 15.40 7.57 -51.53
C TYR A 39 14.52 7.70 -50.29
N PHE A 40 14.22 6.56 -49.64
CA PHE A 40 13.39 6.57 -48.45
C PHE A 40 14.07 7.30 -47.28
N ALA A 41 15.35 7.02 -47.02
CA ALA A 41 16.15 7.72 -46.02
C ALA A 41 16.19 9.24 -46.27
N SER A 42 16.31 9.67 -47.53
CA SER A 42 16.26 11.10 -47.88
C SER A 42 14.92 11.75 -47.55
N GLN A 43 13.79 11.07 -47.81
CA GLN A 43 12.47 11.61 -47.48
C GLN A 43 12.23 11.63 -45.96
N VAL A 44 12.64 10.56 -45.27
CA VAL A 44 12.54 10.44 -43.81
C VAL A 44 13.38 11.53 -43.13
N LYS A 45 14.61 11.76 -43.60
CA LYS A 45 15.47 12.85 -43.12
C LYS A 45 14.84 14.22 -43.33
N LYS A 46 14.30 14.50 -44.53
CA LYS A 46 13.63 15.77 -44.83
C LYS A 46 12.45 16.03 -43.90
N ASN A 47 11.65 15.00 -43.59
CA ASN A 47 10.54 15.12 -42.66
C ASN A 47 11.03 15.32 -41.22
N ALA A 48 12.08 14.62 -40.81
CA ALA A 48 12.70 14.75 -39.49
C ALA A 48 13.30 16.13 -39.21
N GLU A 49 13.80 16.81 -40.25
CA GLU A 49 14.36 18.17 -40.16
C GLU A 49 13.27 19.26 -40.16
N SER A 50 12.02 18.91 -40.46
CA SER A 50 10.87 19.82 -40.39
C SER A 50 10.29 19.89 -38.98
N TYR A 51 9.40 20.84 -38.73
CA TYR A 51 8.65 20.88 -37.47
C TYR A 51 7.72 19.65 -37.41
N LEU A 52 7.89 18.83 -36.37
CA LEU A 52 7.08 17.65 -36.09
C LEU A 52 6.35 17.83 -34.77
N GLU A 53 5.05 17.53 -34.75
CA GLU A 53 4.29 17.41 -33.50
C GLU A 53 4.67 16.11 -32.77
N ASP A 54 4.40 16.04 -31.46
CA ASP A 54 4.76 14.88 -30.62
C ASP A 54 4.27 13.53 -31.20
N LYS A 55 3.04 13.53 -31.76
CA LYS A 55 2.45 12.34 -32.39
C LYS A 55 3.21 11.94 -33.66
N ASP A 56 3.69 12.91 -34.42
CA ASP A 56 4.45 12.67 -35.65
C ASP A 56 5.85 12.17 -35.32
N ILE A 57 6.47 12.68 -34.26
CA ILE A 57 7.75 12.16 -33.73
C ILE A 57 7.59 10.69 -33.34
N TYR A 58 6.56 10.35 -32.54
CA TYR A 58 6.28 8.96 -32.16
C TYR A 58 6.08 8.06 -33.39
N LEU A 59 5.27 8.50 -34.36
CA LEU A 59 4.96 7.72 -35.56
C LEU A 59 6.21 7.50 -36.41
N LEU A 60 7.03 8.54 -36.59
CA LEU A 60 8.26 8.50 -37.35
C LEU A 60 9.27 7.54 -36.72
N LEU A 61 9.53 7.69 -35.42
CA LEU A 61 10.45 6.82 -34.66
C LEU A 61 9.96 5.37 -34.65
N SER A 62 8.67 5.12 -34.41
CA SER A 62 8.08 3.78 -34.49
C SER A 62 8.26 3.18 -35.88
N TRP A 63 8.13 3.98 -36.93
CA TRP A 63 8.35 3.51 -38.30
C TRP A 63 9.79 3.10 -38.54
N VAL A 64 10.74 3.97 -38.18
CA VAL A 64 12.17 3.77 -38.42
C VAL A 64 12.74 2.61 -37.61
N HIS A 65 12.39 2.53 -36.32
CA HIS A 65 13.02 1.58 -35.39
C HIS A 65 12.29 0.24 -35.27
N ASN A 66 10.98 0.21 -35.51
CA ASN A 66 10.17 -0.97 -35.24
C ASN A 66 9.45 -1.49 -36.49
N ILE A 67 8.57 -0.68 -37.08
CA ILE A 67 7.63 -1.15 -38.10
C ILE A 67 8.36 -1.54 -39.39
N TYR A 68 9.21 -0.66 -39.94
CA TYR A 68 9.90 -0.92 -41.20
C TYR A 68 10.86 -2.11 -41.11
N PRO A 69 11.80 -2.18 -40.15
CA PRO A 69 12.74 -3.30 -40.08
C PRO A 69 12.07 -4.65 -39.82
N LYS A 70 10.96 -4.69 -39.06
CA LYS A 70 10.21 -5.93 -38.83
C LYS A 70 9.35 -6.32 -40.01
N ASP A 71 8.70 -5.36 -40.68
CA ASP A 71 7.82 -5.68 -41.81
C ASP A 71 8.59 -6.17 -43.04
N MET A 72 9.79 -5.62 -43.30
CA MET A 72 10.67 -6.11 -44.36
C MET A 72 11.15 -7.55 -44.12
N ARG A 73 11.32 -7.96 -42.86
CA ARG A 73 11.79 -9.30 -42.47
C ARG A 73 10.69 -10.37 -42.41
N LYS A 74 9.44 -10.04 -42.75
CA LYS A 74 8.35 -11.03 -42.73
C LYS A 74 8.48 -12.10 -43.83
N ASP A 75 9.00 -11.73 -45.01
CA ASP A 75 9.31 -12.70 -46.07
C ASP A 75 10.76 -13.18 -45.88
N ARG A 76 10.94 -14.49 -45.68
CA ARG A 76 12.25 -15.10 -45.38
C ARG A 76 13.26 -14.89 -46.51
N VAL A 77 12.81 -15.01 -47.76
CA VAL A 77 13.67 -14.90 -48.93
C VAL A 77 14.16 -13.46 -49.09
N LEU A 78 13.26 -12.49 -48.86
CA LEU A 78 13.63 -11.08 -48.84
C LEU A 78 14.58 -10.76 -47.68
N ALA A 79 14.33 -11.32 -46.49
CA ALA A 79 15.15 -11.07 -45.30
C ALA A 79 16.60 -11.55 -45.48
N GLU A 80 16.80 -12.76 -46.01
CA GLU A 80 18.13 -13.33 -46.24
C GLU A 80 18.97 -12.50 -47.21
N GLU A 81 18.34 -11.92 -48.24
CA GLU A 81 19.03 -11.06 -49.18
C GLU A 81 19.32 -9.68 -48.60
N LEU A 82 18.39 -9.09 -47.84
CA LEU A 82 18.60 -7.80 -47.16
C LEU A 82 19.75 -7.86 -46.13
N GLU A 83 19.91 -8.98 -45.42
CA GLU A 83 21.03 -9.18 -44.48
C GLU A 83 22.40 -9.15 -45.19
N LYS A 84 22.47 -9.56 -46.46
CA LYS A 84 23.72 -9.47 -47.26
C LYS A 84 24.06 -8.03 -47.64
N VAL A 85 23.04 -7.21 -47.92
CA VAL A 85 23.20 -5.80 -48.33
C VAL A 85 23.57 -4.90 -47.15
N LYS A 86 23.15 -5.26 -45.91
CA LYS A 86 23.41 -4.46 -44.69
C LYS A 86 22.97 -3.00 -44.83
N LEU A 87 21.72 -2.80 -45.26
CA LEU A 87 21.11 -1.47 -45.30
C LEU A 87 21.19 -0.83 -43.90
N GLY A 88 21.66 0.42 -43.85
CA GLY A 88 21.79 1.17 -42.60
C GLY A 88 20.45 1.61 -42.01
N SER A 89 20.49 2.53 -41.06
CA SER A 89 19.29 3.20 -40.55
C SER A 89 18.71 4.18 -41.57
N LEU A 90 17.38 4.31 -41.62
CA LEU A 90 16.70 5.34 -42.42
C LEU A 90 16.96 6.77 -41.90
N LEU A 91 17.35 6.90 -40.63
CA LEU A 91 17.71 8.17 -40.00
C LEU A 91 19.18 8.19 -39.59
N PRO A 92 19.89 9.33 -39.79
CA PRO A 92 21.20 9.55 -39.18
C PRO A 92 21.12 9.39 -37.65
N SER A 93 22.16 8.80 -37.06
CA SER A 93 22.17 8.48 -35.62
C SER A 93 22.02 9.70 -34.72
N SER A 94 22.57 10.85 -35.11
CA SER A 94 22.43 12.12 -34.39
C SER A 94 20.99 12.61 -34.36
N LEU A 95 20.33 12.63 -35.52
CA LEU A 95 18.94 13.08 -35.68
C LEU A 95 17.96 12.11 -35.02
N SER A 96 18.22 10.80 -35.09
CA SER A 96 17.45 9.79 -34.36
C SER A 96 17.46 10.04 -32.86
N LYS A 97 18.66 10.23 -32.27
CA LYS A 97 18.81 10.51 -30.84
C LYS A 97 18.14 11.81 -30.41
N GLU A 98 18.21 12.84 -31.25
CA GLU A 98 17.53 14.11 -30.99
C GLU A 98 16.01 13.93 -30.92
N LEU A 99 15.42 13.22 -31.90
CA LEU A 99 13.99 12.92 -31.92
C LEU A 99 13.58 12.00 -30.76
N GLU A 100 14.40 11.01 -30.40
CA GLU A 100 14.17 10.14 -29.25
C GLU A 100 14.13 10.96 -27.95
N ASN A 101 15.08 11.87 -27.73
CA ASN A 101 15.08 12.75 -26.56
C ASN A 101 13.85 13.67 -26.53
N LYS A 102 13.49 14.29 -27.66
CA LYS A 102 12.27 15.10 -27.77
C LYS A 102 11.01 14.31 -27.43
N TYR A 103 10.91 13.08 -27.92
CA TYR A 103 9.81 12.17 -27.58
C TYR A 103 9.80 11.84 -26.08
N LEU A 104 10.95 11.48 -25.51
CA LEU A 104 11.08 11.14 -24.09
C LEU A 104 10.65 12.30 -23.19
N ASP A 105 11.12 13.52 -23.48
CA ASP A 105 10.78 14.72 -22.72
C ASP A 105 9.28 15.03 -22.79
N SER A 106 8.68 14.95 -23.99
CA SER A 106 7.25 15.22 -24.19
C SER A 106 6.36 14.16 -23.54
N GLU A 107 6.71 12.88 -23.69
CA GLU A 107 5.95 11.77 -23.14
C GLU A 107 6.01 11.76 -21.60
N GLU A 108 7.17 12.04 -21.02
CA GLU A 108 7.32 12.24 -19.57
C GLU A 108 6.45 13.39 -19.06
N ALA A 109 6.50 14.55 -19.72
CA ALA A 109 5.67 15.70 -19.38
C ALA A 109 4.16 15.38 -19.49
N THR A 110 3.77 14.63 -20.52
CA THR A 110 2.40 14.19 -20.74
C THR A 110 1.90 13.28 -19.63
N VAL A 111 2.70 12.30 -19.20
CA VAL A 111 2.37 11.43 -18.07
C VAL A 111 2.24 12.26 -16.80
N LYS A 112 3.24 13.09 -16.48
CA LYS A 112 3.23 13.94 -15.27
C LYS A 112 2.01 14.86 -15.19
N ASN A 113 1.67 15.53 -16.29
CA ASN A 113 0.49 16.39 -16.38
C ASN A 113 -0.81 15.60 -16.21
N SER A 114 -0.88 14.39 -16.76
CA SER A 114 -2.04 13.50 -16.62
C SER A 114 -2.25 13.08 -15.18
N LEU A 115 -1.16 12.74 -14.46
CA LEU A 115 -1.22 12.39 -13.04
C LEU A 115 -1.68 13.57 -12.18
N SER A 116 -1.12 14.77 -12.40
CA SER A 116 -1.53 15.99 -11.68
C SER A 116 -3.01 16.30 -11.90
N LYS A 117 -3.46 16.30 -13.15
CA LYS A 117 -4.88 16.55 -13.49
C LYS A 117 -5.81 15.50 -12.89
N CYS A 118 -5.36 14.26 -12.77
CA CYS A 118 -6.13 13.19 -12.14
C CYS A 118 -6.33 13.48 -10.65
N LEU A 119 -5.26 13.85 -9.94
CA LEU A 119 -5.31 14.23 -8.53
C LEU A 119 -6.19 15.47 -8.32
N ASP A 120 -6.04 16.51 -9.16
CA ASP A 120 -6.84 17.72 -9.05
C ASP A 120 -8.34 17.43 -9.17
N LYS A 121 -8.73 16.59 -10.13
CA LYS A 121 -10.13 16.16 -10.30
C LYS A 121 -10.64 15.42 -9.06
N GLU A 122 -9.83 14.56 -8.47
CA GLU A 122 -10.20 13.83 -7.26
C GLU A 122 -10.37 14.78 -6.07
N ILE A 123 -9.47 15.75 -5.90
CA ILE A 123 -9.59 16.79 -4.88
C ILE A 123 -10.88 17.61 -5.06
N GLN A 124 -11.24 17.95 -6.29
CA GLN A 124 -12.51 18.65 -6.55
C GLN A 124 -13.72 17.80 -6.17
N ARG A 125 -13.71 16.49 -6.47
CA ARG A 125 -14.80 15.58 -6.05
C ARG A 125 -14.99 15.55 -4.54
N TRP A 126 -13.90 15.57 -3.77
CA TRP A 126 -14.02 15.63 -2.30
C TRP A 126 -14.67 16.92 -1.81
N LYS A 127 -14.44 18.04 -2.51
CA LYS A 127 -15.04 19.35 -2.20
C LYS A 127 -16.52 19.44 -2.54
N GLU A 128 -17.00 18.63 -3.48
CA GLU A 128 -18.42 18.56 -3.83
C GLU A 128 -19.29 17.94 -2.72
N ASP A 129 -18.67 17.31 -1.70
CA ASP A 129 -19.35 16.66 -0.57
C ASP A 129 -20.48 15.71 -1.01
N LYS A 130 -20.25 14.96 -2.09
CA LYS A 130 -21.14 13.87 -2.53
C LYS A 130 -20.70 12.55 -1.93
N GLU A 131 -21.66 11.66 -1.69
CA GLU A 131 -21.35 10.30 -1.23
C GLU A 131 -20.57 9.58 -2.35
N PRO A 132 -19.40 8.98 -2.06
CA PRO A 132 -18.68 8.17 -3.04
C PRO A 132 -19.52 7.00 -3.54
N GLU A 133 -19.25 6.58 -4.78
CA GLU A 133 -19.91 5.41 -5.35
C GLU A 133 -19.56 4.14 -4.56
N LYS A 134 -20.48 3.17 -4.55
CA LYS A 134 -20.26 1.85 -3.96
C LYS A 134 -20.13 0.80 -5.05
N LEU A 135 -19.05 0.03 -5.03
CA LEU A 135 -18.91 -1.18 -5.84
C LEU A 135 -18.79 -2.37 -4.91
N ASN A 136 -19.64 -3.38 -5.12
CA ASN A 136 -19.73 -4.57 -4.27
C ASN A 136 -19.89 -4.23 -2.78
N GLY A 137 -20.62 -3.14 -2.46
CA GLY A 137 -20.84 -2.68 -1.08
C GLY A 137 -19.73 -1.82 -0.49
N HIS A 138 -18.63 -1.58 -1.21
CA HIS A 138 -17.50 -0.79 -0.71
C HIS A 138 -17.43 0.59 -1.36
N PHE A 139 -17.17 1.63 -0.57
CA PHE A 139 -16.95 2.97 -1.11
C PHE A 139 -15.69 3.00 -1.96
N GLN A 140 -15.73 3.71 -3.09
CA GLN A 140 -14.62 3.74 -4.02
C GLN A 140 -14.44 5.09 -4.72
N SER A 141 -13.19 5.36 -5.08
CA SER A 141 -12.84 6.18 -6.25
C SER A 141 -11.81 5.43 -7.10
N GLU A 142 -12.07 4.14 -7.35
CA GLU A 142 -11.14 3.17 -7.97
C GLU A 142 -10.51 3.68 -9.28
N LEU A 143 -11.23 4.53 -10.00
CA LEU A 143 -10.76 5.16 -11.23
C LEU A 143 -9.47 5.94 -11.05
N LEU A 144 -9.18 6.48 -9.85
CA LEU A 144 -7.93 7.17 -9.56
C LEU A 144 -6.72 6.25 -9.74
N ALA A 145 -6.69 5.13 -9.00
CA ALA A 145 -5.55 4.22 -9.01
C ALA A 145 -5.36 3.55 -10.37
N ILE A 146 -6.47 3.10 -10.98
CA ILE A 146 -6.46 2.50 -12.32
C ILE A 146 -5.89 3.49 -13.33
N PHE A 147 -6.39 4.73 -13.34
CA PHE A 147 -5.92 5.75 -14.29
C PHE A 147 -4.45 6.09 -14.09
N VAL A 148 -3.99 6.27 -12.84
CA VAL A 148 -2.60 6.63 -12.51
C VAL A 148 -1.64 5.52 -12.96
N ILE A 149 -1.91 4.28 -12.56
CA ILE A 149 -1.08 3.12 -12.92
C ILE A 149 -1.07 2.93 -14.44
N GLN A 150 -2.24 2.98 -15.07
CA GLN A 150 -2.37 2.82 -16.51
C GLN A 150 -1.69 3.95 -17.29
N SER A 151 -1.69 5.19 -16.78
CA SER A 151 -1.02 6.32 -17.44
C SER A 151 0.49 6.09 -17.53
N VAL A 152 1.11 5.65 -16.43
CA VAL A 152 2.54 5.32 -16.40
C VAL A 152 2.85 4.14 -17.32
N TYR A 153 2.09 3.04 -17.18
CA TYR A 153 2.31 1.83 -17.98
C TYR A 153 2.11 2.06 -19.49
N SER A 154 1.08 2.84 -19.88
CA SER A 154 0.81 3.10 -21.29
C SER A 154 1.93 3.91 -21.94
N GLY A 155 2.53 4.87 -21.22
CA GLY A 155 3.67 5.64 -21.71
C GLY A 155 4.90 4.76 -21.92
N GLN A 156 5.23 3.92 -20.93
CA GLN A 156 6.31 2.93 -21.04
C GLN A 156 6.11 1.97 -22.22
N LYS A 157 4.88 1.49 -22.42
CA LYS A 157 4.55 0.60 -23.54
C LYS A 157 4.76 1.28 -24.89
N ARG A 158 4.27 2.52 -25.07
CA ARG A 158 4.48 3.30 -26.30
C ARG A 158 5.96 3.49 -26.60
N ALA A 159 6.75 3.83 -25.59
CA ALA A 159 8.21 3.97 -25.76
C ALA A 159 8.88 2.67 -26.16
N LYS A 160 8.47 1.54 -25.58
CA LYS A 160 8.95 0.20 -25.95
C LYS A 160 8.54 -0.21 -27.37
N ASP A 161 7.40 0.27 -27.85
CA ASP A 161 6.96 0.08 -29.24
C ASP A 161 7.83 0.86 -30.24
N ILE A 162 8.60 1.87 -29.81
CA ILE A 162 9.65 2.48 -30.63
C ILE A 162 10.89 1.58 -30.64
N SER A 163 11.50 1.36 -29.47
CA SER A 163 12.64 0.45 -29.30
C SER A 163 12.78 0.06 -27.83
N THR A 164 13.50 -1.05 -27.56
CA THR A 164 13.79 -1.47 -26.19
C THR A 164 14.53 -0.39 -25.40
N ALA A 165 15.53 0.26 -26.01
CA ALA A 165 16.34 1.28 -25.35
C ALA A 165 15.52 2.54 -24.97
N VAL A 166 14.65 3.00 -25.86
CA VAL A 166 13.74 4.13 -25.58
C VAL A 166 12.74 3.76 -24.48
N GLY A 167 12.25 2.52 -24.49
CA GLY A 167 11.39 1.99 -23.42
C GLY A 167 12.06 1.94 -22.06
N GLU A 168 13.32 1.49 -21.99
CA GLU A 168 14.11 1.43 -20.76
C GLU A 168 14.42 2.83 -20.22
N GLU A 169 14.83 3.75 -21.09
CA GLU A 169 15.09 5.14 -20.72
C GLU A 169 13.83 5.84 -20.19
N LEU A 170 12.69 5.72 -20.88
CA LEU A 170 11.45 6.29 -20.37
C LEU A 170 11.03 5.65 -19.04
N SER A 171 11.22 4.33 -18.90
CA SER A 171 10.90 3.64 -17.65
C SER A 171 11.75 4.17 -16.49
N HIS A 172 13.03 4.46 -16.74
CA HIS A 172 13.92 5.09 -15.76
C HIS A 172 13.43 6.49 -15.37
N ARG A 173 13.12 7.34 -16.35
CA ARG A 173 12.57 8.70 -16.10
C ARG A 173 11.24 8.69 -15.34
N LEU A 174 10.38 7.73 -15.66
CA LEU A 174 9.07 7.58 -15.02
C LEU A 174 9.12 6.89 -13.63
N SER A 175 10.26 6.34 -13.22
CA SER A 175 10.38 5.56 -11.98
C SER A 175 9.93 6.32 -10.73
N GLN A 176 10.15 7.64 -10.69
CA GLN A 176 9.80 8.51 -9.56
C GLN A 176 8.37 9.10 -9.64
N GLN A 177 7.65 8.91 -10.74
CA GLN A 177 6.36 9.58 -10.94
C GLN A 177 5.27 9.01 -10.02
N LEU A 178 5.24 7.69 -9.83
CA LEU A 178 4.26 7.05 -8.93
C LEU A 178 4.52 7.39 -7.44
N PRO A 179 5.77 7.28 -6.91
CA PRO A 179 6.07 7.77 -5.57
C PRO A 179 5.72 9.26 -5.36
N ALA A 180 6.09 10.13 -6.31
CA ALA A 180 5.80 11.56 -6.22
C ALA A 180 4.30 11.86 -6.25
N PHE A 181 3.53 11.13 -7.07
CA PHE A 181 2.07 11.21 -7.09
C PHE A 181 1.49 10.82 -5.73
N LEU A 182 1.90 9.69 -5.15
CA LEU A 182 1.36 9.22 -3.88
C LEU A 182 1.68 10.15 -2.71
N LYS A 183 2.86 10.78 -2.72
CA LYS A 183 3.19 11.84 -1.77
C LYS A 183 2.23 13.03 -1.90
N SER A 184 2.00 13.50 -3.12
CA SER A 184 1.07 14.61 -3.38
C SER A 184 -0.37 14.24 -3.00
N TYR A 185 -0.78 13.00 -3.25
CA TYR A 185 -2.07 12.46 -2.85
C TYR A 185 -2.22 12.39 -1.33
N LYS A 186 -1.19 11.94 -0.61
CA LYS A 186 -1.15 11.99 0.86
C LYS A 186 -1.31 13.42 1.37
N ASP A 187 -0.53 14.36 0.86
CA ASP A 187 -0.60 15.76 1.29
C ASP A 187 -1.99 16.37 1.06
N ALA A 188 -2.61 16.07 -0.08
CA ALA A 188 -3.98 16.48 -0.39
C ALA A 188 -5.02 15.81 0.53
N PHE A 189 -4.82 14.55 0.88
CA PHE A 189 -5.69 13.81 1.81
C PHE A 189 -5.59 14.37 3.23
N GLU A 190 -4.39 14.73 3.70
CA GLU A 190 -4.18 15.44 4.97
C GLU A 190 -4.91 16.79 4.98
N ASP A 191 -4.78 17.58 3.91
CA ASP A 191 -5.47 18.86 3.78
C ASP A 191 -7.00 18.71 3.86
N PHE A 192 -7.54 17.70 3.18
CA PHE A 192 -8.97 17.37 3.24
C PHE A 192 -9.41 17.01 4.67
N LYS A 193 -8.65 16.16 5.37
CA LYS A 193 -8.97 15.78 6.76
C LYS A 193 -9.01 16.96 7.71
N GLU A 194 -8.15 17.94 7.51
CA GLU A 194 -8.11 19.13 8.36
C GLU A 194 -9.26 20.09 8.07
N LYS A 195 -9.53 20.37 6.79
CA LYS A 195 -10.45 21.42 6.36
C LYS A 195 -11.92 20.97 6.23
N SER A 196 -12.15 19.69 5.96
CA SER A 196 -13.47 19.19 5.54
C SER A 196 -14.25 18.45 6.63
N LYS A 197 -13.87 18.59 7.91
CA LYS A 197 -14.49 17.86 9.04
C LYS A 197 -16.02 18.05 9.19
N LYS A 198 -16.56 19.12 8.60
CA LYS A 198 -17.99 19.46 8.63
C LYS A 198 -18.78 18.90 7.45
N HIS A 199 -18.11 18.25 6.49
CA HIS A 199 -18.75 17.63 5.33
C HIS A 199 -19.74 16.55 5.77
N ARG A 200 -20.90 16.49 5.10
CA ARG A 200 -21.91 15.47 5.36
C ARG A 200 -21.37 14.07 5.05
N ASN A 201 -20.62 13.96 3.96
CA ASN A 201 -20.05 12.70 3.48
C ASN A 201 -18.58 12.53 3.88
N TYR A 202 -18.13 13.20 4.95
CA TYR A 202 -16.75 13.14 5.44
C TYR A 202 -16.25 11.70 5.65
N LYS A 203 -16.96 10.89 6.46
CA LYS A 203 -16.58 9.48 6.72
C LYS A 203 -16.57 8.61 5.44
N PRO A 204 -17.62 8.62 4.59
CA PRO A 204 -17.58 7.94 3.30
C PRO A 204 -16.37 8.29 2.43
N ILE A 205 -16.02 9.58 2.32
CA ILE A 205 -14.87 10.04 1.53
C ILE A 205 -13.56 9.51 2.12
N LEU A 206 -13.39 9.51 3.45
CA LEU A 206 -12.22 8.92 4.10
C LEU A 206 -12.09 7.42 3.76
N ILE A 207 -13.19 6.68 3.86
CA ILE A 207 -13.23 5.24 3.57
C ILE A 207 -12.89 4.97 2.10
N ALA A 208 -13.43 5.76 1.17
CA ALA A 208 -13.10 5.63 -0.26
C ALA A 208 -11.60 5.82 -0.52
N ASN A 209 -10.97 6.83 0.10
CA ASN A 209 -9.54 7.09 -0.03
C ASN A 209 -8.66 5.97 0.55
N ILE A 210 -9.06 5.38 1.68
CA ILE A 210 -8.40 4.20 2.24
C ILE A 210 -8.53 3.02 1.26
N ASN A 211 -9.74 2.76 0.75
CA ASN A 211 -9.98 1.67 -0.20
C ASN A 211 -9.17 1.82 -1.50
N ASN A 212 -8.94 3.05 -1.97
CA ASN A 212 -8.12 3.32 -3.15
C ASN A 212 -6.65 2.88 -2.97
N CYS A 213 -6.15 2.82 -1.73
CA CYS A 213 -4.78 2.40 -1.45
C CYS A 213 -4.52 0.96 -1.89
N TRP A 214 -5.55 0.09 -1.91
CA TRP A 214 -5.41 -1.32 -2.27
C TRP A 214 -4.83 -1.51 -3.67
N ASN A 215 -5.37 -0.80 -4.67
CA ASN A 215 -4.94 -0.98 -6.06
C ASN A 215 -3.48 -0.56 -6.26
N PHE A 216 -3.01 0.47 -5.54
CA PHE A 216 -1.60 0.87 -5.56
C PHE A 216 -0.72 -0.16 -4.86
N ARG A 217 -1.16 -0.69 -3.72
CA ARG A 217 -0.45 -1.72 -2.96
C ARG A 217 -0.31 -3.01 -3.77
N ASP A 218 -1.42 -3.51 -4.33
CA ASP A 218 -1.46 -4.71 -5.16
C ASP A 218 -0.53 -4.59 -6.37
N TYR A 219 -0.53 -3.41 -7.03
CA TYR A 219 0.39 -3.12 -8.12
C TYR A 219 1.86 -3.16 -7.67
N ALA A 220 2.21 -2.45 -6.60
CA ALA A 220 3.58 -2.38 -6.10
C ALA A 220 4.09 -3.77 -5.64
N GLU A 221 3.24 -4.55 -4.98
CA GLU A 221 3.59 -5.89 -4.51
C GLU A 221 3.82 -6.87 -5.67
N LYS A 222 2.98 -6.85 -6.70
CA LYS A 222 3.06 -7.79 -7.84
C LYS A 222 4.08 -7.41 -8.91
N ASN A 223 4.33 -6.11 -9.11
CA ASN A 223 5.07 -5.62 -10.28
C ASN A 223 6.44 -4.99 -9.95
N MET A 224 6.73 -4.72 -8.67
CA MET A 224 8.01 -4.11 -8.26
C MET A 224 8.88 -5.10 -7.49
N SER A 225 10.18 -5.06 -7.78
CA SER A 225 11.18 -5.89 -7.10
C SER A 225 11.29 -5.52 -5.62
N GLU A 226 11.60 -6.49 -4.76
CA GLU A 226 11.88 -6.24 -3.33
C GLU A 226 13.09 -5.33 -3.10
N LYS A 227 14.02 -5.27 -4.07
CA LYS A 227 15.21 -4.40 -4.00
C LYS A 227 14.96 -2.99 -4.56
N ASP A 228 13.74 -2.70 -4.98
CA ASP A 228 13.38 -1.39 -5.51
C ASP A 228 13.10 -0.42 -4.34
N ASP A 229 13.98 0.56 -4.15
CA ASP A 229 13.83 1.58 -3.11
C ASP A 229 12.47 2.33 -3.22
N ASN A 230 11.91 2.44 -4.42
CA ASN A 230 10.60 3.05 -4.63
C ASN A 230 9.46 2.22 -4.03
N LYS A 231 9.58 0.88 -4.02
CA LYS A 231 8.56 -0.01 -3.45
C LYS A 231 8.37 0.29 -1.97
N ALA A 232 9.47 0.38 -1.21
CA ALA A 232 9.42 0.71 0.21
C ALA A 232 8.79 2.10 0.45
N SER A 233 9.18 3.11 -0.33
CA SER A 233 8.61 4.47 -0.24
C SER A 233 7.11 4.49 -0.55
N ILE A 234 6.66 3.77 -1.58
CA ILE A 234 5.25 3.66 -1.97
C ILE A 234 4.44 3.02 -0.84
N LEU A 235 4.87 1.84 -0.37
CA LEU A 235 4.17 1.10 0.68
C LEU A 235 4.11 1.89 1.99
N SER A 236 5.19 2.59 2.36
CA SER A 236 5.21 3.48 3.52
C SER A 236 4.20 4.62 3.38
N THR A 237 4.16 5.28 2.21
CA THR A 237 3.24 6.41 1.97
C THR A 237 1.78 5.96 2.02
N LEU A 238 1.46 4.80 1.43
CA LEU A 238 0.13 4.20 1.50
C LEU A 238 -0.26 3.87 2.94
N SER A 239 0.63 3.26 3.71
CA SER A 239 0.39 2.97 5.13
C SER A 239 0.18 4.23 5.97
N ASP A 240 0.82 5.35 5.63
CA ASP A 240 0.54 6.63 6.30
C ASP A 240 -0.88 7.13 6.00
N ILE A 241 -1.34 7.05 4.75
CA ILE A 241 -2.70 7.43 4.36
C ILE A 241 -3.73 6.55 5.09
N GLU A 242 -3.52 5.23 5.07
CA GLU A 242 -4.38 4.25 5.73
C GLU A 242 -4.49 4.51 7.25
N ASN A 243 -3.34 4.58 7.94
CA ASN A 243 -3.29 4.75 9.39
C ASN A 243 -3.90 6.09 9.82
N SER A 244 -3.57 7.16 9.11
CA SER A 244 -4.06 8.49 9.44
C SER A 244 -5.57 8.63 9.17
N GLY A 245 -6.11 7.90 8.18
CA GLY A 245 -7.55 7.76 7.97
C GLY A 245 -8.22 6.97 9.10
N PHE A 246 -7.63 5.84 9.50
CA PHE A 246 -8.12 5.04 10.64
C PHE A 246 -8.16 5.84 11.94
N ASP A 247 -7.14 6.64 12.23
CA ASP A 247 -7.08 7.45 13.45
C ASP A 247 -8.27 8.41 13.55
N VAL A 248 -8.66 9.04 12.43
CA VAL A 248 -9.85 9.91 12.38
C VAL A 248 -11.14 9.11 12.52
N LEU A 249 -11.28 7.98 11.81
CA LEU A 249 -12.48 7.15 11.85
C LEU A 249 -12.74 6.58 13.25
N LEU A 250 -11.68 6.24 13.99
CA LEU A 250 -11.75 5.64 15.33
C LEU A 250 -11.84 6.67 16.46
N GLN A 251 -11.57 7.95 16.20
CA GLN A 251 -11.53 9.00 17.21
C GLN A 251 -12.83 9.10 18.02
N GLN A 252 -13.98 9.09 17.33
CA GLN A 252 -15.30 9.20 17.96
C GLN A 252 -15.59 8.00 18.87
N LEU A 253 -15.34 6.78 18.38
CA LEU A 253 -15.53 5.55 19.14
C LEU A 253 -14.72 5.59 20.44
N PHE A 254 -13.42 5.90 20.35
CA PHE A 254 -12.54 5.90 21.52
C PHE A 254 -12.86 7.04 22.49
N ALA A 255 -13.37 8.18 22.02
CA ALA A 255 -13.88 9.24 22.88
C ALA A 255 -15.11 8.78 23.69
N GLN A 256 -16.03 8.04 23.07
CA GLN A 256 -17.23 7.50 23.73
C GLN A 256 -16.92 6.35 24.69
N LEU A 257 -15.96 5.49 24.35
CA LEU A 257 -15.56 4.38 25.23
C LEU A 257 -14.84 4.86 26.49
N LYS A 258 -14.09 5.97 26.43
CA LYS A 258 -13.30 6.50 27.55
C LYS A 258 -14.09 6.67 28.86
N PRO A 259 -15.27 7.32 28.89
CA PRO A 259 -16.10 7.39 30.11
C PRO A 259 -16.66 6.03 30.53
N ILE A 260 -17.02 5.14 29.59
CA ILE A 260 -17.54 3.80 29.93
C ILE A 260 -16.47 2.99 30.66
N TYR A 261 -15.23 2.97 30.17
CA TYR A 261 -14.12 2.31 30.86
C TYR A 261 -13.84 2.89 32.26
N LYS A 262 -14.06 4.20 32.49
CA LYS A 262 -13.87 4.80 33.82
C LYS A 262 -14.80 4.19 34.87
N LYS A 263 -16.00 3.75 34.47
CA LYS A 263 -16.98 3.11 35.36
C LYS A 263 -16.41 1.87 36.06
N PHE A 264 -15.52 1.10 35.42
CA PHE A 264 -14.84 -0.03 36.07
C PHE A 264 -14.11 0.41 37.35
N THR A 265 -13.34 1.50 37.26
CA THR A 265 -12.58 2.00 38.42
C THR A 265 -13.44 2.76 39.43
N GLU A 266 -14.47 3.47 38.97
CA GLU A 266 -15.38 4.26 39.82
C GLU A 266 -16.28 3.35 40.67
N ASN A 267 -16.77 2.26 40.08
CA ASN A 267 -17.60 1.25 40.75
C ASN A 267 -16.75 0.14 41.40
N LYS A 268 -15.42 0.30 41.47
CA LYS A 268 -14.50 -0.71 42.03
C LYS A 268 -14.69 -2.12 41.44
N TRP A 269 -14.99 -2.18 40.14
CA TRP A 269 -15.30 -3.39 39.37
C TRP A 269 -16.64 -4.07 39.71
N ASP A 270 -17.48 -3.45 40.54
CA ASP A 270 -18.88 -3.83 40.65
C ASP A 270 -19.60 -3.59 39.31
N SER A 271 -20.55 -4.45 38.97
CA SER A 271 -21.28 -4.43 37.68
C SER A 271 -20.37 -4.54 36.44
N SER A 272 -19.26 -5.29 36.56
CA SER A 272 -18.28 -5.49 35.50
C SER A 272 -18.91 -6.01 34.18
N ASN A 273 -19.90 -6.89 34.30
CA ASN A 273 -20.61 -7.49 33.16
C ASN A 273 -21.47 -6.47 32.41
N GLU A 274 -22.20 -5.61 33.12
CA GLU A 274 -23.04 -4.57 32.53
C GLU A 274 -22.19 -3.52 31.79
N ILE A 275 -21.05 -3.13 32.38
CA ILE A 275 -20.10 -2.20 31.75
C ILE A 275 -19.51 -2.83 30.49
N MET A 276 -19.15 -4.11 30.52
CA MET A 276 -18.64 -4.83 29.36
C MET A 276 -19.68 -4.89 28.23
N ASN A 277 -20.94 -5.20 28.55
CA ASN A 277 -22.02 -5.18 27.57
C ASN A 277 -22.23 -3.79 26.94
N GLU A 278 -22.09 -2.71 27.72
CA GLU A 278 -22.14 -1.33 27.20
C GLU A 278 -20.98 -1.03 26.23
N ILE A 279 -19.77 -1.49 26.54
CA ILE A 279 -18.59 -1.37 25.65
C ILE A 279 -18.81 -2.12 24.34
N ILE A 280 -19.25 -3.37 24.40
CA ILE A 280 -19.54 -4.20 23.22
C ILE A 280 -20.62 -3.56 22.36
N LYS A 281 -21.73 -3.12 22.97
CA LYS A 281 -22.83 -2.46 22.26
C LYS A 281 -22.36 -1.20 21.55
N THR A 282 -21.64 -0.33 22.26
CA THR A 282 -21.11 0.94 21.71
C THR A 282 -20.15 0.68 20.55
N THR A 283 -19.28 -0.33 20.69
CA THR A 283 -18.33 -0.71 19.64
C THR A 283 -19.02 -1.33 18.43
N SER A 284 -20.01 -2.20 18.64
CA SER A 284 -20.77 -2.86 17.58
C SER A 284 -21.44 -1.84 16.63
N THR A 285 -22.06 -0.79 17.19
CA THR A 285 -22.66 0.30 16.41
C THR A 285 -21.66 1.05 15.55
N HIS A 286 -20.39 1.16 15.95
CA HIS A 286 -19.37 1.81 15.12
C HIS A 286 -18.78 0.86 14.08
N ILE A 287 -18.61 -0.42 14.41
CA ILE A 287 -18.07 -1.42 13.47
C ILE A 287 -19.00 -1.57 12.25
N SER A 288 -20.32 -1.41 12.41
CA SER A 288 -21.24 -1.45 11.26
C SER A 288 -20.96 -0.36 10.22
N ASP A 289 -20.47 0.81 10.63
CA ASP A 289 -20.11 1.90 9.71
C ASP A 289 -18.92 1.54 8.82
N PHE A 290 -18.07 0.62 9.29
CA PHE A 290 -16.84 0.22 8.63
C PHE A 290 -17.01 -0.91 7.62
N ARG A 291 -18.21 -1.48 7.46
CA ARG A 291 -18.50 -2.56 6.49
C ARG A 291 -18.25 -2.16 5.02
N THR A 292 -18.16 -0.87 4.75
CA THR A 292 -17.86 -0.30 3.44
C THR A 292 -16.36 -0.19 3.15
N LEU A 293 -15.49 -0.46 4.14
CA LEU A 293 -14.06 -0.71 3.89
C LEU A 293 -13.89 -2.04 3.17
N LYS A 294 -12.93 -2.11 2.26
CA LYS A 294 -12.52 -3.35 1.61
C LYS A 294 -11.62 -4.17 2.51
N ASP A 295 -11.58 -5.48 2.30
CA ASP A 295 -10.46 -6.28 2.78
C ASP A 295 -9.19 -5.90 1.99
N PRO A 296 -8.02 -5.82 2.64
CA PRO A 296 -7.72 -6.17 4.04
C PRO A 296 -7.96 -5.06 5.08
N PHE A 297 -8.39 -3.86 4.67
CA PHE A 297 -8.53 -2.69 5.55
C PHE A 297 -9.60 -2.85 6.62
N TYR A 298 -10.68 -3.56 6.32
CA TYR A 298 -11.71 -3.89 7.32
C TYR A 298 -11.13 -4.70 8.48
N HIS A 299 -10.36 -5.76 8.18
CA HIS A 299 -9.68 -6.53 9.23
C HIS A 299 -8.68 -5.68 10.01
N ALA A 300 -7.88 -4.86 9.33
CA ALA A 300 -6.91 -3.98 9.97
C ALA A 300 -7.55 -2.97 10.95
N ILE A 301 -8.70 -2.37 10.60
CA ILE A 301 -9.37 -1.43 11.50
C ILE A 301 -9.99 -2.15 12.71
N VAL A 302 -10.52 -3.37 12.52
CA VAL A 302 -11.08 -4.19 13.61
C VAL A 302 -9.97 -4.65 14.58
N GLU A 303 -8.79 -4.97 14.08
CA GLU A 303 -7.62 -5.27 14.93
C GLU A 303 -7.17 -4.07 15.76
N LYS A 304 -7.17 -2.86 15.18
CA LYS A 304 -6.88 -1.62 15.94
C LYS A 304 -7.92 -1.39 17.04
N ILE A 305 -9.20 -1.68 16.78
CA ILE A 305 -10.25 -1.63 17.79
C ILE A 305 -9.97 -2.66 18.89
N HIS A 306 -9.71 -3.92 18.53
CA HIS A 306 -9.42 -4.99 19.49
C HIS A 306 -8.24 -4.62 20.41
N ALA A 307 -7.12 -4.19 19.82
CA ALA A 307 -5.95 -3.74 20.56
C ALA A 307 -6.28 -2.59 21.52
N ARG A 308 -7.10 -1.62 21.08
CA ARG A 308 -7.52 -0.50 21.95
C ARG A 308 -8.42 -0.97 23.09
N LEU A 309 -9.35 -1.88 22.85
CA LEU A 309 -10.26 -2.39 23.88
C LEU A 309 -9.49 -3.11 25.00
N VAL A 310 -8.57 -4.00 24.63
CA VAL A 310 -7.70 -4.71 25.58
C VAL A 310 -6.81 -3.71 26.34
N LYS A 311 -6.17 -2.79 25.61
CA LYS A 311 -5.31 -1.77 26.21
C LYS A 311 -6.05 -0.90 27.23
N GLU A 312 -7.22 -0.37 26.90
CA GLU A 312 -8.00 0.48 27.83
C GLU A 312 -8.47 -0.32 29.05
N TYR A 313 -8.76 -1.61 28.89
CA TYR A 313 -9.07 -2.51 30.01
C TYR A 313 -7.87 -2.66 30.95
N ILE A 314 -6.68 -2.95 30.40
CA ILE A 314 -5.43 -3.04 31.18
C ILE A 314 -5.14 -1.72 31.89
N VAL A 315 -5.31 -0.58 31.21
CA VAL A 315 -5.15 0.75 31.82
C VAL A 315 -6.01 0.89 33.08
N ARG A 316 -7.23 0.34 33.11
CA ARG A 316 -8.08 0.35 34.32
C ARG A 316 -7.53 -0.50 35.46
N LEU A 317 -6.99 -1.68 35.14
CA LEU A 317 -6.35 -2.55 36.14
C LEU A 317 -5.13 -1.86 36.78
N LEU A 318 -4.41 -1.01 36.03
CA LEU A 318 -3.22 -0.32 36.53
C LEU A 318 -3.50 0.95 37.36
N LYS A 319 -4.77 1.36 37.56
CA LYS A 319 -5.09 2.65 38.22
C LYS A 319 -4.92 2.70 39.74
N ARG A 320 -4.53 1.60 40.40
CA ARG A 320 -4.35 1.52 41.87
C ARG A 320 -5.58 1.99 42.67
N LYS A 321 -6.80 1.75 42.15
CA LYS A 321 -8.07 2.17 42.79
C LYS A 321 -8.74 1.08 43.60
N VAL A 322 -8.37 -0.18 43.36
CA VAL A 322 -8.93 -1.35 44.03
C VAL A 322 -7.81 -2.13 44.69
N SER A 323 -8.06 -2.60 45.90
CA SER A 323 -7.13 -3.38 46.69
C SER A 323 -7.94 -4.44 47.44
N LEU A 324 -7.68 -5.71 47.13
CA LEU A 324 -8.45 -6.87 47.58
C LEU A 324 -7.64 -7.66 48.60
N LYS A 325 -8.20 -7.84 49.81
CA LYS A 325 -7.50 -8.47 50.93
C LYS A 325 -7.71 -9.98 50.98
N THR A 326 -8.89 -10.45 50.59
CA THR A 326 -9.24 -11.87 50.74
C THR A 326 -9.08 -12.65 49.44
N PRO A 327 -8.70 -13.94 49.51
CA PRO A 327 -8.67 -14.81 48.33
C PRO A 327 -10.02 -14.87 47.60
N ALA A 328 -11.14 -14.84 48.33
CA ALA A 328 -12.48 -14.86 47.73
C ALA A 328 -12.77 -13.62 46.88
N GLN A 329 -12.37 -12.42 47.34
CA GLN A 329 -12.49 -11.18 46.56
C GLN A 329 -11.63 -11.24 45.29
N GLN A 330 -10.40 -11.73 45.43
CA GLN A 330 -9.45 -11.87 44.31
C GLN A 330 -9.96 -12.87 43.27
N GLN A 331 -10.47 -14.02 43.71
CA GLN A 331 -11.10 -15.03 42.85
C GLN A 331 -12.30 -14.47 42.10
N ASN A 332 -13.17 -13.69 42.76
CA ASN A 332 -14.34 -13.08 42.11
C ASN A 332 -13.90 -12.10 41.00
N LEU A 333 -13.00 -11.16 41.31
CA LEU A 333 -12.50 -10.22 40.30
C LEU A 333 -11.79 -10.95 39.14
N ALA A 334 -10.97 -11.96 39.43
CA ALA A 334 -10.33 -12.78 38.40
C ALA A 334 -11.36 -13.44 37.47
N GLN A 335 -12.42 -14.04 38.03
CA GLN A 335 -13.49 -14.64 37.23
C GLN A 335 -14.22 -13.61 36.36
N GLN A 336 -14.49 -12.42 36.87
CA GLN A 336 -15.08 -11.34 36.08
C GLN A 336 -14.18 -10.87 34.94
N ILE A 337 -12.87 -10.71 35.20
CA ILE A 337 -11.90 -10.33 34.16
C ILE A 337 -11.82 -11.42 33.08
N SER A 338 -11.73 -12.69 33.47
CA SER A 338 -11.71 -13.81 32.52
C SER A 338 -12.98 -13.88 31.68
N LYS A 339 -14.15 -13.63 32.28
CA LYS A 339 -15.41 -13.54 31.54
C LYS A 339 -15.40 -12.39 30.53
N ASN A 340 -15.06 -11.19 30.97
CA ASN A 340 -15.00 -10.02 30.07
C ASN A 340 -13.97 -10.20 28.96
N ALA A 341 -12.86 -10.89 29.25
CA ALA A 341 -11.85 -11.24 28.26
C ALA A 341 -12.42 -12.16 27.18
N ALA A 342 -13.15 -13.21 27.58
CA ALA A 342 -13.82 -14.11 26.66
C ALA A 342 -14.90 -13.39 25.83
N ASP A 343 -15.69 -12.51 26.43
CA ASP A 343 -16.71 -11.71 25.73
C ASP A 343 -16.06 -10.76 24.70
N LEU A 344 -14.95 -10.11 25.07
CA LEU A 344 -14.16 -9.25 24.17
C LEU A 344 -13.55 -10.03 23.01
N GLU A 345 -12.91 -11.17 23.30
CA GLU A 345 -12.29 -12.05 22.32
C GLU A 345 -13.33 -12.55 21.32
N ALA A 346 -14.45 -13.09 21.81
CA ALA A 346 -15.54 -13.56 20.98
C ALA A 346 -16.09 -12.44 20.09
N PHE A 347 -16.38 -11.27 20.67
CA PHE A 347 -16.87 -10.12 19.92
C PHE A 347 -15.90 -9.67 18.81
N CYS A 348 -14.62 -9.50 19.13
CA CYS A 348 -13.63 -9.04 18.16
C CYS A 348 -13.37 -10.08 17.06
N THR A 349 -13.27 -11.35 17.43
CA THR A 349 -13.03 -12.47 16.49
C THR A 349 -14.21 -12.64 15.54
N THR A 350 -15.45 -12.62 16.05
CA THR A 350 -16.66 -12.67 15.22
C THR A 350 -16.75 -11.49 14.25
N ASN A 351 -16.21 -10.33 14.62
CA ASN A 351 -16.14 -9.16 13.73
C ASN A 351 -14.89 -9.13 12.84
N GLY A 352 -14.05 -10.18 12.86
CA GLY A 352 -12.95 -10.35 11.91
C GLY A 352 -11.58 -9.88 12.39
N SER A 353 -11.37 -9.60 13.68
CA SER A 353 -10.01 -9.38 14.19
C SER A 353 -9.18 -10.66 14.07
N GLN A 354 -7.97 -10.58 13.49
CA GLN A 354 -6.98 -11.68 13.51
C GLN A 354 -5.90 -11.51 14.59
N ALA A 355 -6.03 -10.50 15.47
CA ALA A 355 -5.09 -10.22 16.55
C ALA A 355 -5.17 -11.21 17.75
N THR A 356 -5.00 -12.51 17.49
CA THR A 356 -5.05 -13.60 18.48
C THR A 356 -4.02 -13.45 19.60
N TRP A 357 -2.91 -12.76 19.33
CA TRP A 357 -1.88 -12.44 20.31
C TRP A 357 -2.40 -11.59 21.49
N LEU A 358 -3.55 -10.93 21.36
CA LEU A 358 -4.18 -10.15 22.44
C LEU A 358 -4.98 -11.03 23.42
N ASN A 359 -5.44 -12.20 22.98
CA ASN A 359 -6.45 -13.01 23.69
C ASN A 359 -5.94 -13.48 25.06
N SER A 360 -4.63 -13.70 25.20
CA SER A 360 -4.04 -14.15 26.47
C SER A 360 -3.78 -13.03 27.48
N ALA A 361 -3.83 -11.75 27.09
CA ALA A 361 -3.39 -10.65 27.95
C ALA A 361 -4.22 -10.52 29.23
N LEU A 362 -5.55 -10.45 29.09
CA LEU A 362 -6.46 -10.30 30.22
C LEU A 362 -6.59 -11.59 31.06
N PRO A 363 -6.68 -12.80 30.46
CA PRO A 363 -6.68 -14.05 31.22
C PRO A 363 -5.43 -14.24 32.08
N LYS A 364 -4.24 -13.90 31.58
CA LYS A 364 -2.99 -13.97 32.36
C LYS A 364 -3.00 -13.02 33.55
N LEU A 365 -3.50 -11.79 33.36
CA LEU A 365 -3.66 -10.85 34.47
C LEU A 365 -4.69 -11.35 35.49
N ALA A 366 -5.83 -11.89 35.04
CA ALA A 366 -6.81 -12.51 35.92
C ALA A 366 -6.21 -13.64 36.74
N GLU A 367 -5.39 -14.49 36.13
CA GLU A 367 -4.72 -15.61 36.79
C GLU A 367 -3.74 -15.13 37.87
N ILE A 368 -2.95 -14.08 37.61
CA ILE A 368 -2.07 -13.47 38.63
C ILE A 368 -2.86 -12.95 39.83
N ILE A 369 -4.06 -12.38 39.61
CA ILE A 369 -4.93 -11.93 40.72
C ILE A 369 -5.42 -13.14 41.52
N ARG A 370 -5.80 -14.22 40.84
CA ARG A 370 -6.38 -15.44 41.42
C ARG A 370 -5.39 -16.21 42.30
N LEU A 371 -4.17 -16.39 41.83
CA LEU A 371 -3.15 -17.21 42.46
C LEU A 371 -2.78 -16.71 43.85
N GLN A 372 -2.67 -17.64 44.81
CA GLN A 372 -2.29 -17.31 46.20
C GLN A 372 -0.85 -17.73 46.54
N ASP A 373 -0.35 -18.80 45.92
CA ASP A 373 1.03 -19.24 46.09
C ASP A 373 2.01 -18.31 45.39
N LEU A 374 3.08 -17.92 46.10
CA LEU A 374 4.10 -16.99 45.59
C LEU A 374 4.87 -17.57 44.41
N GLY A 375 5.16 -18.87 44.42
CA GLY A 375 5.83 -19.57 43.33
C GLY A 375 5.00 -19.52 42.05
N ALA A 376 3.73 -19.87 42.15
CA ALA A 376 2.78 -19.82 41.04
C ALA A 376 2.63 -18.39 40.48
N ILE A 377 2.53 -17.36 41.33
CA ILE A 377 2.46 -15.96 40.89
C ILE A 377 3.71 -15.58 40.07
N LYS A 378 4.91 -15.99 40.52
CA LYS A 378 6.15 -15.71 39.78
C LYS A 378 6.18 -16.40 38.42
N ILE A 379 5.71 -17.64 38.34
CA ILE A 379 5.63 -18.40 37.08
C ILE A 379 4.68 -17.70 36.10
N GLU A 380 3.49 -17.27 36.56
CA GLU A 380 2.55 -16.61 35.66
C GLU A 380 3.03 -15.22 35.23
N VAL A 381 3.69 -14.48 36.12
CA VAL A 381 4.36 -13.21 35.79
C VAL A 381 5.47 -13.42 34.76
N ALA A 382 6.29 -14.47 34.91
CA ALA A 382 7.34 -14.80 33.94
C ALA A 382 6.71 -15.15 32.58
N THR A 383 5.64 -15.94 32.57
CA THR A 383 4.93 -16.29 31.34
C THR A 383 4.31 -15.07 30.67
N LEU A 384 3.69 -14.15 31.44
CA LEU A 384 3.18 -12.87 30.95
C LEU A 384 4.30 -12.03 30.32
N ALA A 385 5.47 -11.96 30.96
CA ALA A 385 6.62 -11.21 30.45
C ALA A 385 7.22 -11.84 29.18
N THR A 386 7.18 -13.16 29.04
CA THR A 386 7.59 -13.85 27.81
C THR A 386 6.61 -13.57 26.67
N THR A 387 5.30 -13.60 26.94
CA THR A 387 4.28 -13.31 25.91
C THR A 387 4.24 -11.83 25.54
N TYR A 388 4.43 -10.93 26.50
CA TYR A 388 4.40 -9.48 26.32
C TYR A 388 5.69 -8.85 26.89
N PRO A 389 6.81 -8.95 26.15
CA PRO A 389 8.13 -8.53 26.62
C PRO A 389 8.27 -7.02 26.84
N ASP A 390 7.28 -6.24 26.39
CA ASP A 390 7.24 -4.80 26.56
C ASP A 390 6.62 -4.37 27.91
N ILE A 391 6.18 -5.31 28.75
CA ILE A 391 5.83 -5.07 30.15
C ILE A 391 7.06 -4.65 30.96
N ARG A 392 6.86 -3.76 31.94
CA ARG A 392 7.94 -3.15 32.73
C ARG A 392 7.59 -3.26 34.21
N LYS A 393 8.59 -3.18 35.08
CA LYS A 393 8.41 -3.21 36.55
C LYS A 393 7.33 -2.24 37.04
N ARG A 394 7.27 -1.02 36.50
CA ARG A 394 6.23 -0.03 36.82
C ARG A 394 4.79 -0.50 36.51
N HIS A 395 4.61 -1.24 35.40
CA HIS A 395 3.31 -1.81 35.02
C HIS A 395 2.90 -2.87 36.05
N LEU A 396 3.82 -3.80 36.33
CA LEU A 396 3.56 -4.89 37.27
C LEU A 396 3.34 -4.40 38.71
N GLU A 397 4.13 -3.43 39.16
CA GLU A 397 3.97 -2.82 40.48
C GLU A 397 2.61 -2.14 40.63
N ALA A 398 2.16 -1.39 39.62
CA ALA A 398 0.84 -0.77 39.65
C ALA A 398 -0.30 -1.79 39.58
N PHE A 399 -0.13 -2.87 38.84
CA PHE A 399 -1.08 -3.96 38.76
C PHE A 399 -1.22 -4.70 40.11
N LEU A 400 -0.09 -5.08 40.73
CA LEU A 400 -0.06 -5.86 41.96
C LEU A 400 -0.63 -5.11 43.18
N TYR A 401 -0.88 -3.80 43.08
CA TYR A 401 -1.64 -3.05 44.08
C TYR A 401 -3.03 -3.64 44.36
N ILE A 402 -3.64 -4.29 43.36
CA ILE A 402 -4.92 -5.02 43.51
C ILE A 402 -4.80 -6.13 44.55
N LYS A 403 -3.61 -6.73 44.72
CA LYS A 403 -3.36 -7.86 45.61
C LYS A 403 -2.83 -7.38 46.97
N ALA A 404 -3.75 -6.92 47.83
CA ALA A 404 -3.43 -6.27 49.11
C ALA A 404 -2.78 -7.20 50.17
N ASN A 405 -2.78 -8.51 49.93
CA ASN A 405 -2.23 -9.51 50.85
C ASN A 405 -0.74 -9.82 50.60
N LEU A 406 -0.10 -9.20 49.59
CA LEU A 406 1.35 -9.35 49.39
C LEU A 406 2.13 -8.43 50.34
N SER A 407 3.10 -9.00 51.05
CA SER A 407 4.09 -8.25 51.79
C SER A 407 5.04 -7.50 50.85
N ARG A 408 5.72 -6.47 51.38
CA ARG A 408 6.73 -5.71 50.62
C ARG A 408 7.88 -6.60 50.11
N GLY A 409 8.26 -7.63 50.88
CA GLY A 409 9.29 -8.59 50.49
C GLY A 409 8.86 -9.48 49.32
N GLU A 410 7.63 -9.99 49.36
CA GLU A 410 7.05 -10.80 48.28
C GLU A 410 6.89 -9.97 47.01
N LEU A 411 6.38 -8.74 47.12
CA LEU A 411 6.28 -7.82 45.98
C LEU A 411 7.64 -7.58 45.32
N LYS A 412 8.68 -7.31 46.11
CA LYS A 412 10.06 -7.14 45.60
C LYS A 412 10.57 -8.42 44.94
N SER A 413 10.24 -9.59 45.49
CA SER A 413 10.62 -10.89 44.94
C SER A 413 9.96 -11.17 43.58
N ILE A 414 8.68 -10.81 43.42
CA ILE A 414 7.96 -10.92 42.14
C ILE A 414 8.54 -9.94 41.10
N LEU A 415 8.76 -8.68 41.50
CA LEU A 415 9.33 -7.66 40.61
C LEU A 415 10.78 -7.96 40.19
N GLY A 416 11.53 -8.69 41.02
CA GLY A 416 12.89 -9.14 40.73
C GLY A 416 12.98 -10.04 39.49
N TYR A 417 11.96 -10.88 39.27
CA TYR A 417 11.90 -11.82 38.15
C TYR A 417 11.78 -11.15 36.77
N LEU A 418 11.34 -9.88 36.71
CA LEU A 418 11.33 -9.09 35.47
C LEU A 418 12.71 -8.55 35.08
N ALA A 419 13.68 -8.54 35.99
CA ALA A 419 15.01 -7.95 35.74
C ALA A 419 15.87 -8.79 34.78
N ASP A 420 15.59 -10.09 34.68
CA ASP A 420 16.42 -11.04 33.93
C ASP A 420 15.96 -11.28 32.48
N SER A 421 14.87 -10.62 32.05
CA SER A 421 14.27 -10.81 30.71
C SER A 421 14.69 -9.74 29.68
N THR A 422 15.49 -8.74 30.06
CA THR A 422 15.83 -7.64 29.15
C THR A 422 17.03 -7.95 28.25
N ALA A 423 16.84 -8.77 27.20
CA ALA A 423 17.68 -8.74 26.00
C ALA A 423 17.15 -9.69 24.90
N SER A 424 16.01 -9.41 24.30
CA SER A 424 15.83 -9.75 22.89
C SER A 424 14.80 -8.82 22.25
N THR A 425 15.21 -8.24 21.13
CA THR A 425 14.43 -7.37 20.25
C THR A 425 13.08 -8.04 19.98
N SER A 426 11.97 -7.52 20.53
CA SER A 426 10.66 -8.12 20.26
C SER A 426 10.22 -7.78 18.83
N PRO A 427 9.96 -8.77 17.96
CA PRO A 427 9.36 -8.54 16.65
C PRO A 427 7.83 -8.30 16.72
N GLY A 428 7.24 -8.27 17.93
CA GLY A 428 5.79 -8.18 18.14
C GLY A 428 5.25 -6.77 18.33
N ALA A 429 3.95 -6.59 18.06
CA ALA A 429 3.25 -5.32 18.30
C ALA A 429 3.25 -4.94 19.80
N PRO A 430 3.59 -3.70 20.18
CA PRO A 430 3.70 -3.28 21.58
C PRO A 430 2.32 -3.09 22.24
N LEU A 431 2.07 -3.77 23.38
CA LEU A 431 0.87 -3.64 24.20
C LEU A 431 1.08 -2.71 25.40
N PHE A 432 2.08 -3.01 26.24
CA PHE A 432 2.36 -2.31 27.49
C PHE A 432 3.21 -1.04 27.30
N SER A 433 4.09 -0.98 26.30
CA SER A 433 4.95 0.21 26.08
C SER A 433 4.14 1.49 25.85
N ASN A 434 2.93 1.36 25.31
CA ASN A 434 2.02 2.47 25.05
C ASN A 434 1.06 2.77 26.22
N ILE A 435 1.22 2.10 27.37
CA ILE A 435 0.42 2.30 28.58
C ILE A 435 1.23 3.13 29.59
N ASN A 436 0.79 4.36 29.82
CA ASN A 436 1.39 5.21 30.85
C ASN A 436 0.80 4.90 32.22
N VAL A 437 1.68 4.51 33.15
CA VAL A 437 1.34 4.35 34.56
C VAL A 437 1.61 5.68 35.26
N SER A 438 0.55 6.26 35.78
CA SER A 438 0.56 7.47 36.61
C SER A 438 0.74 7.11 38.07
#